data_AF-A0AAW4IBE2-F1
#
_entry.id   AF-A0AAW4IBE2-F1
#
_cell.length_a   1.000
_cell.length_b   1.000
_cell.length_c   1.000
_cell.angle_alpha   90.00
_cell.angle_beta   90.00
_cell.angle_gamma   90.00
#
_symmetry.space_group_name_H-M   'P 1'
#
loop_
_entity.id
_entity.type
_entity.pdbx_description
1 polymer ?
#
loop_
_entity_poly.entity_id
_entity_poly.type
_entity_poly.pdbx_seq_one_letter_code
_entity_poly.pdbx_strand_id
1 'polypeptide(L)'
;LDRLRGVAESISLEDFSQAEAHSLIQSAAAGVDIKISPKVLTQVLEFAQGFPWLLKRTLAHVFAISASGTTQTELLSSGLHLADLFEEELAELDEHERGYLTRVAAVLPATYQALARRFDDDPFLRPMLEKLTHRKLLRFSAGTYDTYNDVFKDFFLYERLPEQGQSEIVRIGLVSVMQAFRAIGGDKRLEPAELVKKWDKTLTGVYNVLRDMRLAGLVVRTSSGWEVPDVVRQYEHQGRLGEYVRQSVLRNRIAAAFIVDLEKSGQISRTDAALWLRDRFPFVSVRDDVWHQYATTLTDWLARLNLAEISPESVSPWRGNVDAAKELGNLTVYGRGARPKKAVFVPSTNWVTVCAVWQMIADGSGDGMSLRRGEHAARQDLLKLEAITEEAGKRFRVREDFSQFEARVRALLSTEPYVSFWSHVLRGDGFEIAAKTLTSMENLAPGTRDWLCKKLSNWGRHFDFLPGGFRVASKPRRRDEQLELGIGS
;
A
#
# COMPACT_ATOMS: atom_id res chain seq x y z
N LEU A 1 42.44 19.81 23.38
CA LEU A 1 41.00 19.48 23.28
C LEU A 1 40.32 19.55 24.64
N ASP A 2 40.83 18.90 25.69
CA ASP A 2 40.22 18.94 27.03
C ASP A 2 40.18 20.35 27.66
N ARG A 3 41.22 21.15 27.41
CA ARG A 3 41.26 22.55 27.85
C ARG A 3 40.22 23.44 27.16
N LEU A 4 39.79 23.12 25.94
CA LEU A 4 38.72 23.83 25.21
C LEU A 4 37.33 23.34 25.63
N ARG A 5 37.18 22.04 25.89
CA ARG A 5 35.94 21.46 26.46
C ARG A 5 35.65 22.00 27.86
N GLY A 6 36.68 22.33 28.64
CA GLY A 6 36.53 22.90 29.99
C GLY A 6 36.08 24.37 30.04
N VAL A 7 36.11 25.10 28.91
CA VAL A 7 35.63 26.51 28.81
C VAL A 7 34.45 26.66 27.85
N ALA A 8 34.06 25.59 27.17
CA ALA A 8 32.97 25.60 26.20
C ALA A 8 31.65 25.25 26.91
N GLU A 9 30.68 26.15 26.82
CA GLU A 9 29.31 25.86 27.22
C GLU A 9 28.63 25.07 26.10
N SER A 10 28.18 23.85 26.41
CA SER A 10 27.43 23.02 25.48
C SER A 10 25.96 23.32 25.62
N ILE A 11 25.38 24.01 24.64
CA ILE A 11 23.94 24.26 24.57
C ILE A 11 23.33 23.19 23.66
N SER A 12 22.43 22.37 24.20
CA SER A 12 21.62 21.47 23.41
C SER A 12 20.45 22.24 22.82
N LEU A 13 20.31 22.21 21.48
CA LEU A 13 19.13 22.76 20.80
C LEU A 13 18.14 21.62 20.58
N GLU A 14 16.92 21.80 21.05
CA GLU A 14 15.81 20.87 20.80
C GLU A 14 15.20 21.13 19.41
N ASP A 15 14.49 20.13 18.88
CA ASP A 15 13.65 20.31 17.70
C ASP A 15 12.53 21.32 18.00
N PHE A 16 12.02 21.99 16.97
CA PHE A 16 10.97 22.99 17.18
C PHE A 16 9.73 22.38 17.83
N SER A 17 9.18 23.07 18.81
CA SER A 17 7.81 22.83 19.27
C SER A 17 6.79 23.17 18.17
N GLN A 18 5.54 22.71 18.32
CA GLN A 18 4.46 23.14 17.42
C GLN A 18 4.34 24.67 17.37
N ALA A 19 4.46 25.36 18.52
CA ALA A 19 4.33 26.80 18.58
C ALA A 19 5.43 27.52 17.80
N GLU A 20 6.68 27.06 17.91
CA GLU A 20 7.81 27.62 17.16
C GLU A 20 7.70 27.35 15.67
N ALA A 21 7.28 26.15 15.28
CA ALA A 21 7.01 25.82 13.88
C ALA A 21 5.93 26.74 13.29
N HIS A 22 4.81 26.95 14.00
CA HIS A 22 3.76 27.87 13.57
C HIS A 22 4.25 29.31 13.47
N SER A 23 5.07 29.77 14.41
CA SER A 23 5.67 31.11 14.38
C SER A 23 6.59 31.31 13.16
N LEU A 24 7.42 30.30 12.84
CA LEU A 24 8.26 30.34 11.65
C LEU A 24 7.42 30.39 10.37
N ILE A 25 6.35 29.60 10.29
CA ILE A 25 5.43 29.59 9.14
C ILE A 25 4.78 30.95 8.97
N GLN A 26 4.26 31.56 10.04
CA GLN A 26 3.64 32.89 9.98
C GLN A 26 4.64 33.95 9.53
N SER A 27 5.87 33.89 10.04
CA SER A 27 6.95 34.81 9.65
C SER A 27 7.34 34.64 8.17
N ALA A 28 7.42 33.40 7.70
CA ALA A 28 7.72 33.09 6.30
C ALA A 28 6.58 33.53 5.36
N ALA A 29 5.33 33.31 5.76
CA ALA A 29 4.15 33.73 5.00
C ALA A 29 3.97 35.26 4.98
N ALA A 30 4.37 35.98 6.02
CA ALA A 30 4.30 37.45 6.04
C ALA A 30 5.15 38.11 4.93
N GLY A 31 6.19 37.42 4.45
CA GLY A 31 7.06 37.90 3.38
C GLY A 31 6.58 37.55 1.96
N VAL A 32 5.47 36.82 1.81
CA VAL A 32 5.00 36.28 0.52
C VAL A 32 3.48 36.43 0.44
N ASP A 33 2.95 37.02 -0.65
CA ASP A 33 1.49 37.19 -0.84
C ASP A 33 0.79 35.88 -1.28
N ILE A 34 1.09 34.77 -0.58
CA ILE A 34 0.59 33.44 -0.87
C ILE A 34 -0.01 32.85 0.41
N LYS A 35 -1.32 32.64 0.40
CA LYS A 35 -2.04 32.02 1.52
C LYS A 35 -1.92 30.49 1.45
N ILE A 36 -1.13 29.89 2.33
CA ILE A 36 -1.05 28.42 2.45
C ILE A 36 -2.33 27.86 3.10
N SER A 37 -2.92 26.84 2.50
CA SER A 37 -4.09 26.15 3.05
C SER A 37 -3.73 25.35 4.31
N PRO A 38 -4.64 25.23 5.30
CA PRO A 38 -4.38 24.44 6.52
C PRO A 38 -3.96 22.99 6.24
N LYS A 39 -4.46 22.39 5.15
CA LYS A 39 -4.11 21.02 4.76
C LYS A 39 -2.64 20.92 4.32
N VAL A 40 -2.15 21.89 3.53
CA VAL A 40 -0.73 21.96 3.12
C VAL A 40 0.14 22.15 4.34
N LEU A 41 -0.28 23.03 5.23
CA LEU A 41 0.44 23.30 6.46
C LEU A 41 0.62 22.04 7.32
N THR A 42 -0.44 21.26 7.51
CA THR A 42 -0.35 19.98 8.24
C THR A 42 0.63 19.02 7.58
N GLN A 43 0.65 18.93 6.24
CA GLN A 43 1.56 18.04 5.53
C GLN A 43 3.02 18.54 5.58
N VAL A 44 3.24 19.85 5.52
CA VAL A 44 4.57 20.46 5.70
C VAL A 44 5.10 20.17 7.11
N LEU A 45 4.25 20.30 8.13
CA LEU A 45 4.60 20.01 9.51
C LEU A 45 4.87 18.51 9.74
N GLU A 46 4.05 17.63 9.16
CA GLU A 46 4.26 16.18 9.14
C GLU A 46 5.56 15.79 8.45
N PHE A 47 5.91 16.47 7.36
CA PHE A 47 7.15 16.20 6.64
C PHE A 47 8.37 16.74 7.39
N ALA A 48 8.27 17.95 7.94
CA ALA A 48 9.37 18.61 8.61
C ALA A 48 9.71 18.01 9.99
N GLN A 49 8.74 17.39 10.69
CA GLN A 49 8.95 16.71 11.98
C GLN A 49 9.70 17.57 13.03
N GLY A 50 9.53 18.90 13.00
CA GLY A 50 10.21 19.82 13.93
C GLY A 50 11.61 20.26 13.50
N PHE A 51 12.18 19.72 12.41
CA PHE A 51 13.47 20.15 11.89
C PHE A 51 13.37 21.56 11.26
N PRO A 52 14.04 22.58 11.83
CA PRO A 52 13.84 23.97 11.38
C PRO A 52 14.29 24.20 9.94
N TRP A 53 15.40 23.56 9.55
CA TRP A 53 15.96 23.65 8.20
C TRP A 53 15.00 23.03 7.17
N LEU A 54 14.40 21.88 7.51
CA LEU A 54 13.50 21.15 6.64
C LEU A 54 12.18 21.90 6.49
N LEU A 55 11.64 22.44 7.59
CA LEU A 55 10.46 23.30 7.57
C LEU A 55 10.66 24.49 6.64
N LYS A 56 11.76 25.23 6.81
CA LYS A 56 12.08 26.40 5.97
C LYS A 56 12.20 26.03 4.49
N ARG A 57 12.89 24.94 4.17
CA ARG A 57 13.08 24.49 2.77
C ARG A 57 11.78 24.03 2.13
N THR A 58 11.01 23.23 2.86
CA THR A 58 9.70 22.75 2.41
C THR A 58 8.76 23.92 2.14
N LEU A 59 8.73 24.94 3.01
CA LEU A 59 7.95 26.16 2.79
C LEU A 59 8.43 26.94 1.56
N ALA A 60 9.74 27.09 1.37
CA ALA A 60 10.28 27.77 0.19
C ALA A 60 9.83 27.08 -1.11
N HIS A 61 9.87 25.75 -1.14
CA HIS A 61 9.37 24.94 -2.26
C HIS A 61 7.86 25.08 -2.45
N VAL A 62 7.07 25.03 -1.36
CA VAL A 62 5.62 25.31 -1.39
C VAL A 62 5.32 26.67 -2.03
N PHE A 63 6.08 27.71 -1.66
CA PHE A 63 5.91 29.04 -2.22
C PHE A 63 6.31 29.12 -3.69
N ALA A 64 7.44 28.50 -4.08
CA ALA A 64 7.89 28.47 -5.47
C ALA A 64 6.86 27.81 -6.40
N ILE A 65 6.35 26.64 -6.00
CA ILE A 65 5.31 25.93 -6.76
C ILE A 65 4.01 26.72 -6.78
N SER A 66 3.60 27.32 -5.66
CA SER A 66 2.37 28.13 -5.62
C SER A 66 2.46 29.37 -6.52
N ALA A 67 3.65 29.97 -6.67
CA ALA A 67 3.88 31.10 -7.57
C ALA A 67 3.86 30.70 -9.06
N SER A 68 4.18 29.44 -9.39
CA SER A 68 4.15 28.92 -10.77
C SER A 68 2.74 28.67 -11.34
N GLY A 69 1.68 28.91 -10.55
CA GLY A 69 0.28 28.66 -10.95
C GLY A 69 -0.21 27.24 -10.69
N THR A 70 0.64 26.36 -10.17
CA THR A 70 0.28 25.01 -9.73
C THR A 70 -0.64 25.09 -8.51
N THR A 71 -1.75 24.35 -8.52
CA THR A 71 -2.69 24.37 -7.39
C THR A 71 -2.03 23.75 -6.15
N GLN A 72 -2.27 24.33 -4.96
CA GLN A 72 -1.84 23.74 -3.69
C GLN A 72 -2.31 22.30 -3.49
N THR A 73 -3.38 21.89 -4.19
CA THR A 73 -3.87 20.51 -4.20
C THR A 73 -2.94 19.55 -4.94
N GLU A 74 -2.28 20.01 -6.00
CA GLU A 74 -1.23 19.26 -6.68
C GLU A 74 0.04 19.17 -5.85
N LEU A 75 0.41 20.24 -5.14
CA LEU A 75 1.53 20.22 -4.19
C LEU A 75 1.31 19.23 -3.02
N LEU A 76 0.09 19.13 -2.51
CA LEU A 76 -0.28 18.13 -1.49
C LEU A 76 -0.11 16.69 -1.98
N SER A 77 -0.16 16.50 -3.29
CA SER A 77 -0.29 15.21 -3.93
C SER A 77 1.01 14.54 -4.31
N SER A 78 2.02 15.34 -4.68
CA SER A 78 3.37 14.84 -4.93
C SER A 78 3.84 14.07 -3.71
N GLY A 79 3.35 14.42 -2.52
CA GLY A 79 3.99 14.03 -1.28
C GLY A 79 5.20 14.95 -1.17
N LEU A 80 5.22 15.79 -0.14
CA LEU A 80 6.43 16.53 0.18
C LEU A 80 7.49 15.47 0.49
N HIS A 81 8.35 15.19 -0.47
CA HIS A 81 9.39 14.19 -0.40
C HIS A 81 10.73 14.89 -0.51
N LEU A 82 11.67 14.42 0.31
CA LEU A 82 12.98 15.05 0.39
C LEU A 82 13.77 14.95 -0.90
N ALA A 83 13.61 13.84 -1.64
CA ALA A 83 14.23 13.65 -2.94
C ALA A 83 13.71 14.66 -3.98
N ASP A 84 12.41 14.93 -4.00
CA ASP A 84 11.82 15.88 -4.96
C ASP A 84 12.30 17.31 -4.66
N LEU A 85 12.37 17.66 -3.38
CA LEU A 85 12.92 18.94 -2.93
C LEU A 85 14.37 19.11 -3.40
N PHE A 86 15.19 18.06 -3.27
CA PHE A 86 16.59 18.10 -3.69
C PHE A 86 16.75 18.11 -5.21
N GLU A 87 15.99 17.31 -5.95
CA GLU A 87 16.04 17.32 -7.41
C GLU A 87 15.58 18.66 -7.98
N GLU A 88 14.59 19.33 -7.38
CA GLU A 88 14.21 20.69 -7.79
C GLU A 88 15.34 21.69 -7.56
N GLU A 89 16.01 21.64 -6.39
CA GLU A 89 17.16 22.49 -6.10
C GLU A 89 18.33 22.27 -7.08
N LEU A 90 18.39 21.09 -7.69
CA LEU A 90 19.42 20.70 -8.65
C LEU A 90 19.03 20.86 -10.11
N ALA A 91 17.75 21.00 -10.41
CA ALA A 91 17.26 21.18 -11.78
C ALA A 91 17.82 22.46 -12.43
N GLU A 92 18.25 23.44 -11.62
CA GLU A 92 18.84 24.68 -12.07
C GLU A 92 20.37 24.62 -12.29
N LEU A 93 21.00 23.47 -12.04
CA LEU A 93 22.41 23.20 -12.33
C LEU A 93 22.52 22.41 -13.64
N ASP A 94 23.47 22.80 -14.49
CA ASP A 94 23.83 21.96 -15.63
C ASP A 94 24.66 20.72 -15.21
N GLU A 95 24.88 19.80 -16.14
CA GLU A 95 25.59 18.54 -15.88
C GLU A 95 27.03 18.77 -15.36
N HIS A 96 27.70 19.81 -15.85
CA HIS A 96 29.06 20.15 -15.41
C HIS A 96 29.06 20.67 -13.97
N GLU A 97 28.08 21.52 -13.63
CA GLU A 97 27.87 22.06 -12.29
C GLU A 97 27.49 20.99 -11.29
N ARG A 98 26.60 20.07 -11.65
CA ARG A 98 26.26 18.90 -10.82
C ARG A 98 27.49 18.04 -10.57
N GLY A 99 28.25 17.72 -11.62
CA GLY A 99 29.51 16.97 -11.49
C GLY A 99 30.54 17.66 -10.60
N TYR A 100 30.63 18.99 -10.67
CA TYR A 100 31.52 19.78 -9.81
C TYR A 100 31.09 19.75 -8.36
N LEU A 101 29.79 19.98 -8.09
CA LEU A 101 29.22 19.90 -6.74
C LEU A 101 29.48 18.53 -6.10
N THR A 102 29.29 17.42 -6.84
CA THR A 102 29.55 16.06 -6.34
C THR A 102 31.00 15.87 -5.90
N ARG A 103 31.97 16.31 -6.73
CA ARG A 103 33.40 16.23 -6.37
C ARG A 103 33.74 17.06 -5.14
N VAL A 104 33.16 18.25 -5.03
CA VAL A 104 33.38 19.15 -3.87
C VAL A 104 32.76 18.51 -2.62
N ALA A 105 31.50 18.08 -2.68
CA ALA A 105 30.77 17.49 -1.56
C ALA A 105 31.51 16.29 -0.94
N ALA A 106 32.19 15.48 -1.76
CA ALA A 106 32.95 14.31 -1.31
C ALA A 106 34.12 14.65 -0.35
N VAL A 107 34.58 15.90 -0.35
CA VAL A 107 35.71 16.36 0.48
C VAL A 107 35.33 17.42 1.50
N LEU A 108 34.04 17.80 1.57
CA LEU A 108 33.54 18.71 2.61
C LEU A 108 33.44 17.99 3.96
N PRO A 109 33.52 18.70 5.10
CA PRO A 109 33.81 20.13 5.23
C PRO A 109 35.28 20.47 4.91
N ALA A 110 35.53 21.55 4.18
CA ALA A 110 36.89 21.94 3.76
C ALA A 110 37.09 23.45 3.62
N THR A 111 38.30 23.94 3.87
CA THR A 111 38.68 25.34 3.61
C THR A 111 38.93 25.57 2.12
N TYR A 112 38.89 26.83 1.67
CA TYR A 112 39.27 27.17 0.29
C TYR A 112 40.65 26.64 -0.09
N GLN A 113 41.65 26.76 0.80
CA GLN A 113 43.02 26.31 0.53
C GLN A 113 43.11 24.79 0.38
N ALA A 114 42.35 24.03 1.17
CA ALA A 114 42.29 22.58 1.06
C ALA A 114 41.62 22.15 -0.26
N LEU A 115 40.54 22.83 -0.65
CA LEU A 115 39.88 22.61 -1.94
C LEU A 115 40.79 22.99 -3.12
N ALA A 116 41.45 24.15 -3.08
CA ALA A 116 42.34 24.60 -4.15
C ALA A 116 43.46 23.58 -4.42
N ARG A 117 44.09 23.05 -3.36
CA ARG A 117 45.09 21.97 -3.48
C ARG A 117 44.50 20.66 -4.02
N ARG A 118 43.26 20.33 -3.64
CA ARG A 118 42.61 19.08 -4.05
C ARG A 118 42.13 19.11 -5.51
N PHE A 119 41.87 20.30 -6.03
CA PHE A 119 41.42 20.56 -7.38
C PHE A 119 42.53 21.18 -8.24
N ASP A 120 43.81 20.99 -7.87
CA ASP A 120 44.98 21.44 -8.62
C ASP A 120 44.92 22.91 -9.08
N ASP A 121 44.47 23.79 -8.19
CA ASP A 121 44.27 25.23 -8.43
C ASP A 121 43.35 25.55 -9.63
N ASP A 122 42.32 24.71 -9.85
CA ASP A 122 41.29 24.91 -10.86
C ASP A 122 40.75 26.36 -10.83
N PRO A 123 40.90 27.15 -11.93
CA PRO A 123 40.47 28.54 -11.97
C PRO A 123 38.95 28.70 -11.82
N PHE A 124 38.16 27.65 -12.07
CA PHE A 124 36.72 27.66 -11.90
C PHE A 124 36.26 27.35 -10.47
N LEU A 125 37.17 26.92 -9.58
CA LEU A 125 36.82 26.56 -8.20
C LEU A 125 36.16 27.72 -7.45
N ARG A 126 36.77 28.92 -7.50
CA ARG A 126 36.23 30.09 -6.80
C ARG A 126 34.88 30.53 -7.36
N PRO A 127 34.71 30.76 -8.67
CA PRO A 127 33.39 31.05 -9.27
C PRO A 127 32.34 30.00 -8.92
N MET A 128 32.71 28.72 -8.91
CA MET A 128 31.79 27.63 -8.59
C MET A 128 31.36 27.66 -7.13
N LEU A 129 32.31 27.80 -6.19
CA LEU A 129 32.01 27.89 -4.76
C LEU A 129 31.13 29.11 -4.44
N GLU A 130 31.38 30.25 -5.09
CA GLU A 130 30.54 31.45 -4.97
C GLU A 130 29.12 31.20 -5.50
N LYS A 131 28.99 30.61 -6.70
CA LYS A 131 27.69 30.26 -7.30
C LYS A 131 26.90 29.27 -6.42
N LEU A 132 27.53 28.20 -5.95
CA LEU A 132 26.89 27.18 -5.11
C LEU A 132 26.50 27.72 -3.73
N THR A 133 27.28 28.65 -3.18
CA THR A 133 26.97 29.34 -1.92
C THR A 133 25.80 30.32 -2.10
N HIS A 134 25.79 31.08 -3.19
CA HIS A 134 24.69 31.99 -3.53
C HIS A 134 23.37 31.22 -3.73
N ARG A 135 23.44 30.05 -4.35
CA ARG A 135 22.31 29.11 -4.49
C ARG A 135 21.93 28.39 -3.19
N LYS A 136 22.65 28.64 -2.08
CA LYS A 136 22.44 28.01 -0.76
C LYS A 136 22.61 26.49 -0.78
N LEU A 137 23.33 25.94 -1.75
CA LEU A 137 23.67 24.51 -1.79
C LEU A 137 24.89 24.23 -0.89
N LEU A 138 25.78 25.22 -0.78
CA LEU A 138 26.88 25.25 0.17
C LEU A 138 26.66 26.33 1.23
N ARG A 139 27.19 26.09 2.43
CA ARG A 139 27.38 27.08 3.48
C ARG A 139 28.87 27.40 3.62
N PHE A 140 29.17 28.66 3.86
CA PHE A 140 30.51 29.10 4.24
C PHE A 140 30.45 29.68 5.65
N SER A 141 31.11 29.01 6.61
CA SER A 141 31.14 29.45 8.01
C SER A 141 32.51 29.19 8.61
N ALA A 142 33.02 30.17 9.37
CA ALA A 142 34.33 30.12 10.02
C ALA A 142 35.48 29.67 9.07
N GLY A 143 35.48 30.17 7.82
CA GLY A 143 36.53 29.85 6.84
C GLY A 143 36.40 28.47 6.18
N THR A 144 35.31 27.74 6.45
CA THR A 144 35.08 26.37 5.98
C THR A 144 33.82 26.31 5.13
N TYR A 145 33.92 25.66 3.98
CA TYR A 145 32.78 25.27 3.16
C TYR A 145 32.23 23.94 3.65
N ASP A 146 30.91 23.82 3.62
CA ASP A 146 30.20 22.58 3.90
C ASP A 146 28.86 22.58 3.17
N THR A 147 28.15 21.45 3.11
CA THR A 147 26.74 21.47 2.69
C THR A 147 25.88 22.10 3.78
N TYR A 148 24.65 22.50 3.44
CA TYR A 148 23.75 23.06 4.45
C TYR A 148 23.22 22.01 5.45
N ASN A 149 23.25 20.73 5.07
CA ASN A 149 22.94 19.59 5.93
C ASN A 149 23.61 18.31 5.36
N ASP A 150 23.94 17.35 6.23
CA ASP A 150 24.51 16.06 5.86
C ASP A 150 23.55 15.17 5.04
N VAL A 151 22.23 15.26 5.28
CA VAL A 151 21.21 14.52 4.52
C VAL A 151 21.22 14.92 3.05
N PHE A 152 21.42 16.20 2.77
CA PHE A 152 21.60 16.71 1.40
C PHE A 152 22.89 16.17 0.79
N LYS A 153 23.99 16.22 1.54
CA LYS A 153 25.31 15.71 1.11
C LYS A 153 25.27 14.22 0.73
N ASP A 154 24.65 13.39 1.57
CA ASP A 154 24.49 11.96 1.32
C ASP A 154 23.67 11.70 0.06
N PHE A 155 22.64 12.50 -0.20
CA PHE A 155 21.86 12.41 -1.42
C PHE A 155 22.72 12.61 -2.68
N PHE A 156 23.68 13.55 -2.69
CA PHE A 156 24.63 13.70 -3.82
C PHE A 156 25.57 12.52 -3.98
N LEU A 157 26.14 12.07 -2.86
CA LEU A 157 27.23 11.10 -2.92
C LEU A 157 26.73 9.70 -3.27
N TYR A 158 25.47 9.41 -2.94
CA TYR A 158 24.93 8.06 -3.04
C TYR A 158 23.66 7.95 -3.88
N GLU A 159 23.16 9.06 -4.43
CA GLU A 159 21.89 9.15 -5.18
C GLU A 159 20.70 8.49 -4.44
N ARG A 160 20.79 8.48 -3.12
CA ARG A 160 19.80 7.91 -2.22
C ARG A 160 19.69 8.80 -1.01
N LEU A 161 18.47 9.01 -0.54
CA LEU A 161 18.27 9.55 0.80
C LEU A 161 18.94 8.58 1.80
N PRO A 162 19.52 9.08 2.91
CA PRO A 162 19.96 8.24 4.01
C PRO A 162 18.87 7.23 4.39
N GLU A 163 19.21 6.09 4.98
CA GLU A 163 18.26 5.06 5.43
C GLU A 163 17.20 5.55 6.45
N GLN A 164 17.23 6.85 6.80
CA GLN A 164 16.12 7.59 7.37
C GLN A 164 14.93 7.60 6.39
N GLY A 165 14.23 6.47 6.30
CA GLY A 165 13.04 6.29 5.50
C GLY A 165 11.98 7.34 5.78
N GLN A 166 11.12 7.57 4.79
CA GLN A 166 10.05 8.57 4.87
C GLN A 166 9.09 8.21 6.02
N SER A 167 8.84 9.18 6.90
CA SER A 167 7.85 9.08 7.96
C SER A 167 6.51 9.61 7.45
N GLU A 168 5.78 8.77 6.72
CA GLU A 168 4.47 9.15 6.17
C GLU A 168 3.34 8.36 6.81
N ILE A 169 2.23 9.05 7.11
CA ILE A 169 1.00 8.40 7.54
C ILE A 169 0.26 7.83 6.33
N VAL A 170 -0.02 6.52 6.38
CA VAL A 170 -0.92 5.84 5.44
C VAL A 170 -2.37 6.21 5.75
N ARG A 171 -3.14 6.67 4.75
CA ARG A 171 -4.50 7.21 4.97
C ARG A 171 -5.59 6.54 4.15
N ILE A 172 -5.23 5.93 3.03
CA ILE A 172 -6.09 5.20 2.11
C ILE A 172 -5.80 3.70 2.29
N GLY A 173 -6.83 2.88 2.39
CA GLY A 173 -6.67 1.43 2.53
C GLY A 173 -6.03 0.79 1.29
N LEU A 174 -5.21 -0.25 1.49
CA LEU A 174 -4.46 -0.92 0.42
C LEU A 174 -5.39 -1.43 -0.69
N VAL A 175 -6.56 -1.94 -0.32
CA VAL A 175 -7.61 -2.35 -1.27
C VAL A 175 -7.94 -1.24 -2.26
N SER A 176 -8.17 -0.02 -1.77
CA SER A 176 -8.55 1.12 -2.61
C SER A 176 -7.37 1.62 -3.44
N VAL A 177 -6.15 1.58 -2.90
CA VAL A 177 -4.91 1.85 -3.66
C VAL A 177 -4.76 0.86 -4.81
N MET A 178 -4.89 -0.44 -4.55
CA MET A 178 -4.76 -1.49 -5.57
C MET A 178 -5.90 -1.45 -6.59
N GLN A 179 -7.13 -1.11 -6.20
CA GLN A 179 -8.24 -0.90 -7.14
C GLN A 179 -7.96 0.24 -8.10
N ALA A 180 -7.49 1.38 -7.57
CA ALA A 180 -7.11 2.52 -8.39
C ALA A 180 -5.92 2.16 -9.31
N PHE A 181 -4.96 1.37 -8.83
CA PHE A 181 -3.81 0.94 -9.64
C PHE A 181 -4.25 0.06 -10.81
N ARG A 182 -5.15 -0.88 -10.56
CA ARG A 182 -5.73 -1.72 -11.62
C ARG A 182 -6.55 -0.90 -12.61
N ALA A 183 -7.27 0.12 -12.13
CA ALA A 183 -8.03 1.01 -13.00
C ALA A 183 -7.12 1.85 -13.92
N ILE A 184 -5.86 2.08 -13.56
CA ILE A 184 -4.87 2.68 -14.47
C ILE A 184 -4.63 1.75 -15.68
N GLY A 185 -4.72 0.42 -15.52
CA GLY A 185 -4.46 -0.51 -16.62
C GLY A 185 -2.98 -0.48 -17.02
N GLY A 186 -2.68 -0.51 -18.32
CA GLY A 186 -1.31 -0.51 -18.87
C GLY A 186 -0.69 0.89 -19.02
N ASP A 187 -1.36 1.96 -18.60
CA ASP A 187 -0.87 3.32 -18.80
C ASP A 187 0.46 3.52 -18.04
N LYS A 188 1.46 4.09 -18.74
CA LYS A 188 2.77 4.43 -18.16
C LYS A 188 2.75 5.82 -17.57
N ARG A 189 2.22 6.81 -18.30
CA ARG A 189 2.08 8.20 -17.84
C ARG A 189 0.68 8.43 -17.30
N LEU A 190 0.60 9.19 -16.23
CA LEU A 190 -0.62 9.44 -15.48
C LEU A 190 -0.86 10.94 -15.36
N GLU A 191 -1.91 11.41 -16.00
CA GLU A 191 -2.34 12.80 -15.88
C GLU A 191 -3.46 12.91 -14.84
N PRO A 192 -3.28 13.67 -13.74
CA PRO A 192 -4.29 13.78 -12.68
C PRO A 192 -5.68 14.20 -13.17
N ALA A 193 -5.73 15.06 -14.19
CA ALA A 193 -6.98 15.51 -14.80
C ALA A 193 -7.76 14.37 -15.49
N GLU A 194 -7.06 13.38 -16.06
CA GLU A 194 -7.68 12.20 -16.67
C GLU A 194 -8.15 11.21 -15.61
N LEU A 195 -7.37 11.06 -14.54
CA LEU A 195 -7.68 10.18 -13.41
C LEU A 195 -8.94 10.61 -12.64
N VAL A 196 -9.28 11.90 -12.62
CA VAL A 196 -10.54 12.42 -12.04
C VAL A 196 -11.75 11.67 -12.62
N LYS A 197 -11.78 11.54 -13.95
CA LYS A 197 -12.86 10.81 -14.65
C LYS A 197 -12.72 9.31 -14.46
N LYS A 198 -11.50 8.77 -14.57
CA LYS A 198 -11.23 7.33 -14.51
C LYS A 198 -11.59 6.72 -13.15
N TRP A 199 -11.37 7.46 -12.06
CA TRP A 199 -11.60 7.00 -10.70
C TRP A 199 -12.89 7.51 -10.06
N ASP A 200 -13.63 8.38 -10.76
CA ASP A 200 -14.80 9.08 -10.23
C ASP A 200 -14.50 9.76 -8.89
N LYS A 201 -13.47 10.61 -8.88
CA LYS A 201 -12.99 11.31 -7.68
C LYS A 201 -12.75 12.77 -7.98
N THR A 202 -12.88 13.61 -6.95
CA THR A 202 -12.37 14.97 -7.00
C THR A 202 -10.85 14.95 -7.24
N LEU A 203 -10.31 16.04 -7.79
CA LEU A 203 -8.87 16.18 -7.99
C LEU A 203 -8.09 15.95 -6.68
N THR A 204 -8.58 16.47 -5.56
CA THR A 204 -8.07 16.18 -4.21
C THR A 204 -8.09 14.69 -3.88
N GLY A 205 -9.15 13.98 -4.26
CA GLY A 205 -9.29 12.54 -4.06
C GLY A 205 -8.31 11.72 -4.89
N VAL A 206 -8.10 12.09 -6.16
CA VAL A 206 -7.06 11.49 -7.04
C VAL A 206 -5.70 11.62 -6.39
N TYR A 207 -5.39 12.82 -5.92
CA TYR A 207 -4.12 13.13 -5.31
C TYR A 207 -3.86 12.40 -3.99
N ASN A 208 -4.87 12.24 -3.14
CA ASN A 208 -4.76 11.40 -1.95
C ASN A 208 -4.45 9.93 -2.31
N VAL A 209 -4.99 9.43 -3.42
CA VAL A 209 -4.73 8.06 -3.91
C VAL A 209 -3.31 7.94 -4.48
N LEU A 210 -2.87 8.91 -5.30
CA LEU A 210 -1.52 8.93 -5.87
C LEU A 210 -0.42 8.95 -4.79
N ARG A 211 -0.63 9.72 -3.71
CA ARG A 211 0.30 9.72 -2.56
C ARG A 211 0.46 8.32 -1.96
N ASP A 212 -0.64 7.64 -1.65
CA ASP A 212 -0.57 6.32 -1.02
C ASP A 212 -0.16 5.22 -2.04
N MET A 213 -0.40 5.41 -3.34
CA MET A 213 0.22 4.60 -4.40
C MET A 213 1.74 4.76 -4.43
N ARG A 214 2.23 5.99 -4.25
CA ARG A 214 3.66 6.29 -4.20
C ARG A 214 4.31 5.65 -2.98
N LEU A 215 3.64 5.70 -1.82
CA LEU A 215 4.05 4.98 -0.61
C LEU A 215 4.13 3.46 -0.85
N ALA A 216 3.18 2.90 -1.60
CA ALA A 216 3.23 1.50 -2.04
C ALA A 216 4.30 1.23 -3.14
N GLY A 217 5.00 2.27 -3.62
CA GLY A 217 6.01 2.20 -4.68
C GLY A 217 5.44 2.01 -6.08
N LEU A 218 4.11 2.12 -6.26
CA LEU A 218 3.41 1.81 -7.51
C LEU A 218 3.52 2.92 -8.56
N VAL A 219 3.75 4.15 -8.12
CA VAL A 219 3.90 5.33 -8.98
C VAL A 219 5.07 6.17 -8.50
N VAL A 220 5.63 6.97 -9.40
CA VAL A 220 6.67 7.96 -9.10
C VAL A 220 6.30 9.30 -9.72
N ARG A 221 6.76 10.39 -9.11
CA ARG A 221 6.72 11.72 -9.73
C ARG A 221 8.02 11.93 -10.48
N THR A 222 7.89 12.38 -11.72
CA THR A 222 8.98 12.79 -12.61
C THR A 222 8.82 14.27 -12.95
N SER A 223 9.81 14.85 -13.62
CA SER A 223 9.72 16.21 -14.16
C SER A 223 8.55 16.38 -15.14
N SER A 224 8.16 15.31 -15.83
CA SER A 224 7.05 15.29 -16.80
C SER A 224 5.69 14.88 -16.22
N GLY A 225 5.56 14.69 -14.91
CA GLY A 225 4.30 14.30 -14.27
C GLY A 225 4.40 12.96 -13.54
N TRP A 226 3.29 12.24 -13.40
CA TRP A 226 3.24 10.97 -12.69
C TRP A 226 3.44 9.80 -13.65
N GLU A 227 4.22 8.81 -13.23
CA GLU A 227 4.48 7.62 -14.05
C GLU A 227 4.44 6.33 -13.22
N VAL A 228 4.09 5.22 -13.86
CA VAL A 228 4.25 3.86 -13.31
C VAL A 228 5.64 3.34 -13.69
N PRO A 229 6.53 3.03 -12.72
CA PRO A 229 7.86 2.50 -13.04
C PRO A 229 7.81 1.17 -13.79
N ASP A 230 8.73 0.96 -14.73
CA ASP A 230 8.79 -0.28 -15.52
C ASP A 230 9.01 -1.52 -14.64
N VAL A 231 9.76 -1.38 -13.54
CA VAL A 231 9.94 -2.45 -12.54
C VAL A 231 8.60 -2.91 -11.95
N VAL A 232 7.68 -1.98 -11.65
CA VAL A 232 6.36 -2.33 -11.11
C VAL A 232 5.59 -3.22 -12.09
N ARG A 233 5.62 -2.87 -13.38
CA ARG A 233 4.99 -3.66 -14.45
C ARG A 233 5.63 -5.04 -14.60
N GLN A 234 6.94 -5.14 -14.48
CA GLN A 234 7.64 -6.44 -14.51
C GLN A 234 7.18 -7.35 -13.36
N TYR A 235 7.10 -6.82 -12.14
CA TYR A 235 6.60 -7.59 -10.99
C TYR A 235 5.12 -7.97 -11.16
N GLU A 236 4.28 -7.08 -11.70
CA GLU A 236 2.88 -7.38 -12.03
C GLU A 236 2.75 -8.51 -13.05
N HIS A 237 3.50 -8.48 -14.16
CA HIS A 237 3.47 -9.55 -15.16
C HIS A 237 3.96 -10.90 -14.63
N GLN A 238 4.90 -10.88 -13.67
CA GLN A 238 5.39 -12.08 -13.00
C GLN A 238 4.44 -12.62 -11.91
N GLY A 239 3.32 -11.94 -11.64
CA GLY A 239 2.43 -12.32 -10.55
C GLY A 239 3.00 -12.05 -9.15
N ARG A 240 3.95 -11.12 -9.03
CA ARG A 240 4.74 -10.85 -7.80
C ARG A 240 4.57 -9.42 -7.27
N LEU A 241 3.57 -8.67 -7.73
CA LEU A 241 3.39 -7.27 -7.32
C LEU A 241 3.26 -7.10 -5.80
N GLY A 242 2.69 -8.07 -5.10
CA GLY A 242 2.58 -8.05 -3.64
C GLY A 242 3.91 -8.11 -2.90
N GLU A 243 4.90 -8.83 -3.45
CA GLU A 243 6.26 -8.83 -2.92
C GLU A 243 6.87 -7.42 -3.02
N TYR A 244 6.72 -6.79 -4.18
CA TYR A 244 7.22 -5.44 -4.42
C TYR A 244 6.57 -4.41 -3.48
N VAL A 245 5.24 -4.40 -3.39
CA VAL A 245 4.52 -3.49 -2.48
C VAL A 245 4.92 -3.72 -1.02
N ARG A 246 5.08 -4.98 -0.61
CA ARG A 246 5.55 -5.31 0.74
C ARG A 246 6.94 -4.72 1.03
N GLN A 247 7.86 -4.83 0.07
CA GLN A 247 9.19 -4.24 0.21
C GLN A 247 9.14 -2.70 0.31
N SER A 248 8.30 -2.04 -0.51
CA SER A 248 8.11 -0.59 -0.44
C SER A 248 7.53 -0.14 0.89
N VAL A 249 6.52 -0.85 1.42
CA VAL A 249 5.94 -0.53 2.74
C VAL A 249 6.95 -0.72 3.87
N LEU A 250 7.83 -1.71 3.79
CA LEU A 250 8.90 -1.89 4.77
C LEU A 250 9.96 -0.78 4.76
N ARG A 251 10.06 0.01 3.68
CA ARG A 251 10.93 1.20 3.63
C ARG A 251 10.30 2.42 4.33
N ASN A 252 8.99 2.39 4.59
CA ASN A 252 8.34 3.42 5.40
C ASN A 252 8.73 3.24 6.88
N ARG A 253 9.33 4.27 7.47
CA ARG A 253 9.90 4.21 8.82
C ARG A 253 8.85 3.93 9.89
N ILE A 254 7.64 4.43 9.71
CA ILE A 254 6.52 4.23 10.65
C ILE A 254 6.06 2.79 10.61
N ALA A 255 5.89 2.21 9.41
CA ALA A 255 5.56 0.79 9.27
C ALA A 255 6.65 -0.10 9.88
N ALA A 256 7.93 0.16 9.57
CA ALA A 256 9.05 -0.59 10.11
C ALA A 256 9.16 -0.49 11.65
N ALA A 257 9.06 0.73 12.20
CA ALA A 257 9.11 0.95 13.64
C ALA A 257 7.92 0.30 14.37
N PHE A 258 6.71 0.35 13.77
CA PHE A 258 5.54 -0.31 14.34
C PHE A 258 5.74 -1.81 14.42
N ILE A 259 6.29 -2.44 13.37
CA ILE A 259 6.59 -3.89 13.37
C ILE A 259 7.63 -4.23 14.44
N VAL A 260 8.69 -3.42 14.59
CA VAL A 260 9.72 -3.66 15.62
C VAL A 260 9.12 -3.60 17.03
N ASP A 261 8.30 -2.60 17.31
CA ASP A 261 7.64 -2.48 18.61
C ASP A 261 6.59 -3.58 18.82
N LEU A 262 5.88 -3.98 17.77
CA LEU A 262 4.94 -5.09 17.77
C LEU A 262 5.62 -6.44 18.09
N GLU A 263 6.80 -6.70 17.52
CA GLU A 263 7.59 -7.90 17.82
C GLU A 263 8.10 -7.92 19.27
N LYS A 264 8.50 -6.76 19.81
CA LYS A 264 8.93 -6.64 21.21
C LYS A 264 7.78 -6.85 22.18
N SER A 265 6.63 -6.24 21.91
CA SER A 265 5.46 -6.31 22.79
C SER A 265 4.65 -7.59 22.62
N GLY A 266 4.80 -8.31 21.51
CA GLY A 266 4.04 -9.51 21.16
C GLY A 266 2.59 -9.24 20.74
N GLN A 267 1.99 -8.17 21.22
CA GLN A 267 0.71 -7.64 20.75
C GLN A 267 0.57 -6.15 21.12
N ILE A 268 -0.21 -5.41 20.33
CA ILE A 268 -0.57 -4.01 20.58
C ILE A 268 -2.09 -3.89 20.43
N SER A 269 -2.78 -3.31 21.41
CA SER A 269 -4.24 -3.10 21.32
C SER A 269 -4.57 -2.08 20.23
N ARG A 270 -5.81 -2.09 19.70
CA ARG A 270 -6.19 -1.10 18.66
C ARG A 270 -6.17 0.35 19.17
N THR A 271 -6.41 0.54 20.46
CA THR A 271 -6.31 1.86 21.12
C THR A 271 -4.85 2.28 21.25
N ASP A 272 -3.99 1.38 21.71
CA ASP A 272 -2.55 1.66 21.85
C ASP A 272 -1.89 1.90 20.51
N ALA A 273 -2.34 1.24 19.43
CA ALA A 273 -1.85 1.50 18.08
C ALA A 273 -2.13 2.95 17.62
N ALA A 274 -3.28 3.52 18.01
CA ALA A 274 -3.61 4.91 17.70
C ALA A 274 -2.76 5.90 18.52
N LEU A 275 -2.57 5.62 19.81
CA LEU A 275 -1.68 6.41 20.68
C LEU A 275 -0.23 6.35 20.19
N TRP A 276 0.25 5.14 19.90
CA TRP A 276 1.57 4.90 19.34
C TRP A 276 1.79 5.74 18.08
N LEU A 277 0.83 5.75 17.15
CA LEU A 277 0.96 6.53 15.92
C LEU A 277 0.97 8.03 16.19
N ARG A 278 0.08 8.53 17.08
CA ARG A 278 0.03 9.94 17.46
C ARG A 278 1.35 10.42 18.05
N ASP A 279 1.98 9.63 18.91
CA ASP A 279 3.24 10.00 19.58
C ASP A 279 4.42 10.13 18.61
N ARG A 280 4.37 9.44 17.45
CA ARG A 280 5.39 9.60 16.38
C ARG A 280 5.12 10.78 15.45
N PHE A 281 3.97 11.44 15.57
CA PHE A 281 3.58 12.58 14.74
C PHE A 281 3.10 13.75 15.61
N PRO A 282 3.96 14.28 16.49
CA PRO A 282 3.57 15.31 17.47
C PRO A 282 3.12 16.63 16.83
N PHE A 283 3.44 16.86 15.55
CA PHE A 283 3.04 18.05 14.79
C PHE A 283 1.70 17.90 14.05
N VAL A 284 1.10 16.71 14.04
CA VAL A 284 -0.17 16.47 13.36
C VAL A 284 -1.30 16.67 14.36
N SER A 285 -2.10 17.72 14.14
CA SER A 285 -3.29 18.01 14.96
C SER A 285 -4.55 17.55 14.24
N VAL A 286 -5.05 16.38 14.61
CA VAL A 286 -6.32 15.81 14.14
C VAL A 286 -7.12 15.27 15.32
N ARG A 287 -8.42 15.07 15.13
CA ARG A 287 -9.30 14.48 16.15
C ARG A 287 -8.91 13.02 16.45
N ASP A 288 -9.24 12.53 17.64
CA ASP A 288 -8.89 11.16 18.06
C ASP A 288 -9.50 10.07 17.18
N ASP A 289 -10.73 10.27 16.66
CA ASP A 289 -11.36 9.33 15.72
C ASP A 289 -10.55 9.17 14.42
N VAL A 290 -9.85 10.23 13.99
CA VAL A 290 -8.98 10.22 12.82
C VAL A 290 -7.70 9.43 13.10
N TRP A 291 -7.14 9.52 14.31
CA TRP A 291 -6.00 8.69 14.72
C TRP A 291 -6.33 7.20 14.71
N HIS A 292 -7.51 6.82 15.22
CA HIS A 292 -7.98 5.44 15.13
C HIS A 292 -8.15 4.98 13.69
N GLN A 293 -8.62 5.85 12.78
CA GLN A 293 -8.73 5.53 11.37
C GLN A 293 -7.35 5.34 10.71
N TYR A 294 -6.37 6.18 11.03
CA TYR A 294 -5.00 6.03 10.50
C TYR A 294 -4.33 4.75 11.02
N ALA A 295 -4.40 4.47 12.33
CA ALA A 295 -3.87 3.24 12.90
C ALA A 295 -4.58 1.99 12.34
N THR A 296 -5.89 2.05 12.17
CA THR A 296 -6.65 0.99 11.49
C THR A 296 -6.14 0.79 10.07
N THR A 297 -5.91 1.87 9.32
CA THR A 297 -5.45 1.79 7.94
C THR A 297 -4.05 1.18 7.86
N LEU A 298 -3.10 1.66 8.67
CA LEU A 298 -1.74 1.12 8.74
C LEU A 298 -1.77 -0.38 9.09
N THR A 299 -2.49 -0.76 10.15
CA THR A 299 -2.54 -2.16 10.59
C THR A 299 -3.18 -3.06 9.52
N ASP A 300 -4.24 -2.60 8.84
CA ASP A 300 -4.85 -3.33 7.71
C ASP A 300 -3.87 -3.54 6.55
N TRP A 301 -3.02 -2.56 6.24
CA TRP A 301 -1.95 -2.71 5.26
C TRP A 301 -0.96 -3.79 5.69
N LEU A 302 -0.46 -3.72 6.92
CA LEU A 302 0.48 -4.69 7.46
C LEU A 302 -0.09 -6.11 7.41
N ALA A 303 -1.35 -6.30 7.80
CA ALA A 303 -2.00 -7.60 7.76
C ALA A 303 -2.15 -8.15 6.35
N ARG A 304 -2.56 -7.31 5.40
CA ARG A 304 -2.73 -7.71 3.99
C ARG A 304 -1.40 -8.03 3.30
N LEU A 305 -0.29 -7.52 3.83
CA LEU A 305 1.06 -7.76 3.33
C LEU A 305 1.78 -8.86 4.11
N ASN A 306 1.08 -9.60 4.98
CA ASN A 306 1.65 -10.63 5.84
C ASN A 306 2.83 -10.10 6.69
N LEU A 307 2.65 -8.92 7.27
CA LEU A 307 3.58 -8.27 8.20
C LEU A 307 3.04 -8.23 9.63
N ALA A 308 1.72 -8.42 9.80
CA ALA A 308 1.06 -8.51 11.10
C ALA A 308 -0.17 -9.43 11.00
N GLU A 309 -0.71 -9.83 12.14
CA GLU A 309 -2.01 -10.47 12.29
C GLU A 309 -2.97 -9.53 13.03
N ILE A 310 -4.22 -9.45 12.57
CA ILE A 310 -5.26 -8.62 13.20
C ILE A 310 -6.31 -9.52 13.84
N SER A 311 -6.63 -9.20 15.09
CA SER A 311 -7.80 -9.66 15.82
C SER A 311 -8.78 -8.50 16.04
N PRO A 312 -10.01 -8.75 16.55
CA PRO A 312 -10.94 -7.67 16.88
C PRO A 312 -10.37 -6.64 17.88
N GLU A 313 -9.49 -7.06 18.79
CA GLU A 313 -9.01 -6.24 19.91
C GLU A 313 -7.55 -5.80 19.79
N SER A 314 -6.75 -6.55 19.03
CA SER A 314 -5.31 -6.35 18.97
C SER A 314 -4.71 -6.65 17.61
N VAL A 315 -3.48 -6.19 17.46
CA VAL A 315 -2.57 -6.54 16.37
C VAL A 315 -1.43 -7.32 16.99
N SER A 316 -1.01 -8.41 16.34
CA SER A 316 0.11 -9.25 16.77
C SER A 316 1.11 -9.45 15.62
N PRO A 317 2.36 -9.83 15.90
CA PRO A 317 3.33 -10.20 14.89
C PRO A 317 2.79 -11.26 13.94
N TRP A 318 3.24 -11.20 12.69
CA TRP A 318 2.98 -12.25 11.73
C TRP A 318 3.76 -13.52 12.10
N ARG A 319 3.07 -14.67 12.21
CA ARG A 319 3.70 -15.97 12.52
C ARG A 319 3.67 -16.97 11.36
N GLY A 320 3.24 -16.54 10.17
CA GLY A 320 3.19 -17.39 8.98
C GLY A 320 4.56 -17.70 8.35
N ASN A 321 4.56 -18.61 7.39
CA ASN A 321 5.76 -19.25 6.85
C ASN A 321 6.70 -18.32 6.05
N VAL A 322 7.95 -18.78 5.82
CA VAL A 322 9.06 -18.01 5.21
C VAL A 322 8.75 -17.49 3.79
N ASP A 323 7.85 -18.13 3.04
CA ASP A 323 7.40 -17.71 1.70
C ASP A 323 6.24 -16.71 1.70
N ALA A 324 5.94 -16.07 2.84
CA ALA A 324 4.79 -15.17 3.01
C ALA A 324 4.64 -14.10 1.93
N ALA A 325 5.74 -13.62 1.36
CA ALA A 325 5.76 -12.63 0.28
C ALA A 325 5.34 -13.21 -1.09
N LYS A 326 5.76 -14.44 -1.43
CA LYS A 326 5.43 -15.07 -2.72
C LYS A 326 3.94 -15.33 -2.85
N GLU A 327 3.32 -15.73 -1.76
CA GLU A 327 1.89 -16.04 -1.71
C GLU A 327 1.00 -14.77 -1.74
N LEU A 328 1.56 -13.55 -1.82
CA LEU A 328 0.80 -12.32 -2.02
C LEU A 328 0.31 -12.14 -3.47
N GLY A 329 0.93 -12.82 -4.42
CA GLY A 329 0.59 -12.72 -5.84
C GLY A 329 0.61 -11.26 -6.33
N ASN A 330 -0.40 -10.88 -7.11
CA ASN A 330 -0.66 -9.49 -7.52
C ASN A 330 -1.61 -8.72 -6.59
N LEU A 331 -1.72 -9.12 -5.31
CA LEU A 331 -2.65 -8.54 -4.34
C LEU A 331 -4.08 -8.47 -4.90
N THR A 332 -4.63 -9.61 -5.35
CA THR A 332 -6.03 -9.70 -5.78
C THR A 332 -6.95 -9.22 -4.68
N VAL A 333 -7.69 -8.15 -4.99
CA VAL A 333 -8.43 -7.36 -4.02
C VAL A 333 -9.70 -8.12 -3.63
N TYR A 334 -9.65 -8.82 -2.52
CA TYR A 334 -10.87 -9.21 -1.81
C TYR A 334 -11.25 -8.08 -0.82
N GLY A 335 -12.54 -7.74 -0.78
CA GLY A 335 -13.09 -6.69 0.07
C GLY A 335 -12.74 -6.83 1.56
N ARG A 336 -13.02 -5.79 2.35
CA ARG A 336 -12.77 -5.77 3.81
C ARG A 336 -13.19 -7.10 4.46
N GLY A 337 -12.25 -7.76 5.14
CA GLY A 337 -12.47 -9.03 5.83
C GLY A 337 -11.96 -10.29 5.11
N ALA A 338 -11.50 -10.19 3.86
CA ALA A 338 -10.95 -11.34 3.16
C ALA A 338 -9.41 -11.28 3.13
N ARG A 339 -8.80 -12.08 4.01
CA ARG A 339 -7.42 -12.54 3.86
C ARG A 339 -7.29 -13.22 2.49
N PRO A 340 -6.37 -12.81 1.60
CA PRO A 340 -5.92 -13.71 0.54
C PRO A 340 -4.85 -14.60 1.16
N LYS A 341 -5.33 -15.69 1.78
CA LYS A 341 -4.69 -17.01 1.98
C LYS A 341 -5.71 -17.91 2.67
N LYS A 342 -6.30 -18.81 1.87
CA LYS A 342 -7.28 -19.85 2.22
C LYS A 342 -8.71 -19.41 2.57
N ALA A 343 -9.28 -18.41 1.90
CA ALA A 343 -10.75 -18.43 1.75
C ALA A 343 -11.09 -19.48 0.69
N VAL A 344 -11.24 -20.73 1.12
CA VAL A 344 -11.75 -21.80 0.27
C VAL A 344 -13.04 -21.31 -0.39
N PHE A 345 -13.07 -21.27 -1.71
CA PHE A 345 -14.27 -20.89 -2.44
C PHE A 345 -15.37 -21.91 -2.13
N VAL A 346 -16.54 -21.42 -1.72
CA VAL A 346 -17.72 -22.24 -1.51
C VAL A 346 -18.86 -21.61 -2.28
N PRO A 347 -19.53 -22.36 -3.17
CA PRO A 347 -20.63 -21.83 -3.94
C PRO A 347 -21.84 -21.56 -3.04
N SER A 348 -22.51 -20.46 -3.31
CA SER A 348 -23.75 -20.05 -2.65
C SER A 348 -24.99 -20.42 -3.46
N THR A 349 -24.82 -20.96 -4.66
CA THR A 349 -25.94 -21.43 -5.50
C THR A 349 -25.59 -22.69 -6.30
N ASN A 350 -26.56 -23.21 -7.05
CA ASN A 350 -26.36 -24.38 -7.91
C ASN A 350 -25.62 -24.00 -9.19
N TRP A 351 -24.86 -24.94 -9.76
CA TRP A 351 -24.08 -24.70 -10.99
C TRP A 351 -24.96 -24.26 -12.17
N VAL A 352 -26.14 -24.86 -12.32
CA VAL A 352 -27.11 -24.49 -13.36
C VAL A 352 -27.52 -23.01 -13.28
N THR A 353 -27.66 -22.46 -12.06
CA THR A 353 -27.97 -21.05 -11.87
C THR A 353 -26.78 -20.15 -12.22
N VAL A 354 -25.56 -20.61 -11.95
CA VAL A 354 -24.33 -19.91 -12.40
C VAL A 354 -24.25 -19.88 -13.92
N CYS A 355 -24.51 -20.99 -14.60
CA CYS A 355 -24.54 -21.07 -16.06
C CYS A 355 -25.55 -20.08 -16.65
N ALA A 356 -26.79 -20.09 -16.12
CA ALA A 356 -27.85 -19.21 -16.57
C ALA A 356 -27.48 -17.73 -16.41
N VAL A 357 -26.93 -17.33 -15.25
CA VAL A 357 -26.53 -15.94 -15.01
C VAL A 357 -25.32 -15.54 -15.84
N TRP A 358 -24.34 -16.44 -16.04
CA TRP A 358 -23.22 -16.19 -16.94
C TRP A 358 -23.72 -15.92 -18.36
N GLN A 359 -24.62 -16.77 -18.87
CA GLN A 359 -25.20 -16.63 -20.20
C GLN A 359 -26.00 -15.33 -20.34
N MET A 360 -26.83 -14.99 -19.34
CA MET A 360 -27.56 -13.73 -19.31
C MET A 360 -26.65 -12.50 -19.39
N ILE A 361 -25.49 -12.55 -18.72
CA ILE A 361 -24.50 -11.46 -18.77
C ILE A 361 -23.79 -11.44 -20.13
N ALA A 362 -23.43 -12.59 -20.68
CA ALA A 362 -22.83 -12.70 -22.01
C ALA A 362 -23.77 -12.14 -23.10
N ASP A 363 -25.07 -12.39 -22.98
CA ASP A 363 -26.12 -11.94 -23.90
C ASP A 363 -26.54 -10.47 -23.67
N GLY A 364 -25.88 -9.74 -22.76
CA GLY A 364 -26.19 -8.33 -22.46
C GLY A 364 -27.52 -8.10 -21.74
N SER A 365 -28.17 -9.17 -21.27
CA SER A 365 -29.48 -9.15 -20.61
C SER A 365 -29.38 -8.91 -19.08
N GLY A 366 -28.16 -8.81 -18.54
CA GLY A 366 -27.87 -8.71 -17.10
C GLY A 366 -27.90 -7.29 -16.51
N ASP A 367 -28.12 -6.26 -17.34
CA ASP A 367 -28.00 -4.86 -16.94
C ASP A 367 -29.28 -4.33 -16.26
N GLY A 368 -29.13 -3.80 -15.04
CA GLY A 368 -30.18 -3.01 -14.37
C GLY A 368 -31.41 -3.78 -13.85
N MET A 369 -31.49 -5.11 -14.00
CA MET A 369 -32.62 -5.89 -13.50
C MET A 369 -32.57 -6.22 -12.00
N SER A 370 -33.75 -6.30 -11.39
CA SER A 370 -33.94 -6.89 -10.06
C SER A 370 -33.78 -8.41 -10.13
N LEU A 371 -32.57 -8.91 -9.84
CA LEU A 371 -32.28 -10.34 -9.80
C LEU A 371 -33.04 -11.04 -8.65
N ARG A 372 -33.50 -12.27 -8.90
CA ARG A 372 -34.00 -13.16 -7.84
C ARG A 372 -32.86 -13.52 -6.89
N ARG A 373 -33.18 -13.92 -5.65
CA ARG A 373 -32.19 -14.23 -4.60
C ARG A 373 -31.10 -15.23 -5.07
N GLY A 374 -31.47 -16.24 -5.85
CA GLY A 374 -30.53 -17.25 -6.38
C GLY A 374 -29.64 -16.75 -7.53
N GLU A 375 -30.13 -15.81 -8.34
CA GLU A 375 -29.37 -15.17 -9.42
C GLU A 375 -28.40 -14.14 -8.86
N HIS A 376 -28.82 -13.41 -7.81
CA HIS A 376 -27.91 -12.55 -7.05
C HIS A 376 -26.74 -13.36 -6.46
N ALA A 377 -27.02 -14.52 -5.89
CA ALA A 377 -26.01 -15.43 -5.37
C ALA A 377 -25.07 -15.93 -6.48
N ALA A 378 -25.60 -16.34 -7.63
CA ALA A 378 -24.81 -16.72 -8.81
C ALA A 378 -23.87 -15.60 -9.26
N ARG A 379 -24.37 -14.36 -9.35
CA ARG A 379 -23.56 -13.20 -9.72
C ARG A 379 -22.40 -12.98 -8.73
N GLN A 380 -22.65 -13.11 -7.43
CA GLN A 380 -21.60 -12.99 -6.42
C GLN A 380 -20.56 -14.12 -6.53
N ASP A 381 -20.99 -15.34 -6.83
CA ASP A 381 -20.06 -16.46 -7.06
C ASP A 381 -19.21 -16.22 -8.33
N LEU A 382 -19.80 -15.72 -9.42
CA LEU A 382 -19.08 -15.35 -10.65
C LEU A 382 -18.06 -14.23 -10.41
N LEU A 383 -18.38 -13.22 -9.59
CA LEU A 383 -17.43 -12.17 -9.18
C LEU A 383 -16.28 -12.73 -8.34
N LYS A 384 -16.57 -13.60 -7.36
CA LYS A 384 -15.54 -14.24 -6.52
C LYS A 384 -14.60 -15.13 -7.33
N LEU A 385 -15.13 -15.77 -8.37
CA LEU A 385 -14.37 -16.58 -9.31
C LEU A 385 -13.72 -15.74 -10.41
N GLU A 386 -13.90 -14.41 -10.43
CA GLU A 386 -13.36 -13.52 -11.46
C GLU A 386 -13.82 -13.83 -12.90
N ALA A 387 -14.96 -14.49 -13.06
CA ALA A 387 -15.53 -14.83 -14.37
C ALA A 387 -16.24 -13.64 -15.04
N ILE A 388 -16.67 -12.67 -14.23
CA ILE A 388 -17.32 -11.43 -14.67
C ILE A 388 -16.70 -10.22 -13.98
N THR A 389 -16.87 -9.04 -14.57
CA THR A 389 -16.51 -7.74 -13.98
C THR A 389 -17.72 -6.82 -13.89
N GLU A 390 -17.77 -6.02 -12.84
CA GLU A 390 -18.72 -4.91 -12.70
C GLU A 390 -18.13 -3.66 -13.36
N GLU A 391 -18.84 -3.12 -14.34
CA GLU A 391 -18.58 -1.85 -14.99
C GLU A 391 -19.43 -0.72 -14.36
N ALA A 392 -19.13 0.53 -14.70
CA ALA A 392 -19.85 1.69 -14.20
C ALA A 392 -21.37 1.55 -14.43
N GLY A 393 -22.16 1.89 -13.41
CA GLY A 393 -23.62 1.81 -13.48
C GLY A 393 -24.23 0.42 -13.22
N LYS A 394 -23.51 -0.48 -12.51
CA LYS A 394 -23.95 -1.86 -12.21
C LYS A 394 -24.18 -2.71 -13.47
N ARG A 395 -23.40 -2.44 -14.52
CA ARG A 395 -23.33 -3.29 -15.70
C ARG A 395 -22.32 -4.41 -15.47
N PHE A 396 -22.56 -5.57 -16.05
CA PHE A 396 -21.65 -6.70 -15.87
C PHE A 396 -21.18 -7.23 -17.21
N ARG A 397 -19.92 -7.67 -17.29
CA ARG A 397 -19.33 -8.25 -18.50
C ARG A 397 -18.58 -9.54 -18.19
N VAL A 398 -18.70 -10.54 -19.07
CA VAL A 398 -17.90 -11.77 -19.00
C VAL A 398 -16.44 -11.48 -19.37
N ARG A 399 -15.50 -12.12 -18.68
CA ARG A 399 -14.05 -11.93 -18.90
C ARG A 399 -13.41 -12.96 -19.82
N GLU A 400 -14.02 -14.12 -19.93
CA GLU A 400 -13.51 -15.29 -20.64
C GLU A 400 -14.69 -16.08 -21.21
N ASP A 401 -14.43 -16.96 -22.18
CA ASP A 401 -15.45 -17.85 -22.73
C ASP A 401 -15.93 -18.86 -21.69
N PHE A 402 -17.18 -19.31 -21.82
CA PHE A 402 -17.78 -20.23 -20.84
C PHE A 402 -16.98 -21.52 -20.65
N SER A 403 -16.43 -22.08 -21.73
CA SER A 403 -15.62 -23.30 -21.68
C SER A 403 -14.31 -23.11 -20.92
N GLN A 404 -13.69 -21.93 -21.02
CA GLN A 404 -12.48 -21.57 -20.28
C GLN A 404 -12.79 -21.39 -18.79
N PHE A 405 -13.88 -20.68 -18.49
CA PHE A 405 -14.40 -20.54 -17.13
C PHE A 405 -14.69 -21.90 -16.48
N GLU A 406 -15.41 -22.78 -17.19
CA GLU A 406 -15.76 -24.11 -16.71
C GLU A 406 -14.52 -24.97 -16.44
N ALA A 407 -13.55 -24.97 -17.35
CA ALA A 407 -12.28 -25.68 -17.16
C ALA A 407 -11.51 -25.17 -15.93
N ARG A 408 -11.49 -23.86 -15.71
CA ARG A 408 -10.82 -23.22 -14.56
C ARG A 408 -11.49 -23.58 -13.24
N VAL A 409 -12.83 -23.59 -13.19
CA VAL A 409 -13.56 -24.05 -12.00
C VAL A 409 -13.28 -25.53 -11.72
N ARG A 410 -13.27 -26.38 -12.76
CA ARG A 410 -12.90 -27.79 -12.61
C ARG A 410 -11.50 -27.95 -12.03
N ALA A 411 -10.52 -27.20 -12.53
CA ALA A 411 -9.15 -27.22 -12.03
C ALA A 411 -9.08 -26.81 -10.56
N LEU A 412 -9.77 -25.73 -10.16
CA LEU A 412 -9.87 -25.29 -8.76
C LEU A 412 -10.46 -26.38 -7.85
N LEU A 413 -11.57 -27.01 -8.25
CA LEU A 413 -12.24 -28.04 -7.45
C LEU A 413 -11.51 -29.39 -7.43
N SER A 414 -10.44 -29.53 -8.23
CA SER A 414 -9.56 -30.69 -8.25
C SER A 414 -8.37 -30.58 -7.29
N THR A 415 -8.24 -29.48 -6.55
CA THR A 415 -7.16 -29.27 -5.56
C THR A 415 -7.65 -29.49 -4.13
N GLU A 416 -6.72 -29.58 -3.18
CA GLU A 416 -7.08 -29.43 -1.76
C GLU A 416 -7.63 -28.01 -1.48
N PRO A 417 -8.58 -27.85 -0.54
CA PRO A 417 -9.19 -28.88 0.31
C PRO A 417 -10.38 -29.65 -0.31
N TYR A 418 -10.73 -29.41 -1.57
CA TYR A 418 -11.92 -30.01 -2.19
C TYR A 418 -11.81 -31.52 -2.37
N VAL A 419 -10.63 -32.02 -2.71
CA VAL A 419 -10.35 -33.46 -2.83
C VAL A 419 -10.68 -34.18 -1.51
N SER A 420 -10.22 -33.64 -0.38
CA SER A 420 -10.57 -34.16 0.95
C SER A 420 -12.07 -34.09 1.22
N PHE A 421 -12.72 -32.98 0.86
CA PHE A 421 -14.16 -32.82 0.99
C PHE A 421 -14.93 -33.90 0.19
N TRP A 422 -14.58 -34.13 -1.08
CA TRP A 422 -15.23 -35.15 -1.93
C TRP A 422 -15.07 -36.55 -1.33
N SER A 423 -13.88 -36.88 -0.81
CA SER A 423 -13.60 -38.17 -0.17
C SER A 423 -14.51 -38.44 1.04
N HIS A 424 -14.68 -37.46 1.93
CA HIS A 424 -15.59 -37.58 3.08
C HIS A 424 -17.06 -37.69 2.66
N VAL A 425 -17.45 -36.94 1.64
CA VAL A 425 -18.80 -37.00 1.08
C VAL A 425 -19.09 -38.39 0.49
N LEU A 426 -18.16 -38.96 -0.28
CA LEU A 426 -18.27 -40.30 -0.88
C LEU A 426 -18.32 -41.42 0.17
N ARG A 427 -17.55 -41.30 1.26
CA ARG A 427 -17.55 -42.26 2.38
C ARG A 427 -18.83 -42.22 3.21
N GLY A 428 -19.64 -41.17 3.06
CA GLY A 428 -20.86 -40.99 3.84
C GLY A 428 -20.59 -40.51 5.26
N ASP A 429 -19.46 -39.84 5.51
CA ASP A 429 -19.06 -39.32 6.83
C ASP A 429 -19.97 -38.18 7.33
N GLY A 430 -20.84 -37.67 6.47
CA GLY A 430 -21.76 -36.57 6.74
C GLY A 430 -21.12 -35.19 6.50
N PHE A 431 -21.97 -34.17 6.31
CA PHE A 431 -21.51 -32.82 5.98
C PHE A 431 -20.77 -32.12 7.13
N GLU A 432 -21.02 -32.52 8.37
CA GLU A 432 -20.28 -31.97 9.51
C GLU A 432 -18.78 -32.31 9.45
N ILE A 433 -18.44 -33.54 9.11
CA ILE A 433 -17.04 -33.99 8.97
C ILE A 433 -16.44 -33.42 7.69
N ALA A 434 -17.16 -33.52 6.56
CA ALA A 434 -16.67 -33.00 5.29
C ALA A 434 -16.38 -31.49 5.36
N ALA A 435 -17.24 -30.70 5.98
CA ALA A 435 -17.07 -29.25 6.09
C ALA A 435 -15.84 -28.82 6.90
N LYS A 436 -15.34 -29.64 7.84
CA LYS A 436 -14.11 -29.35 8.61
C LYS A 436 -12.86 -29.32 7.74
N THR A 437 -12.89 -29.94 6.57
CA THR A 437 -11.81 -29.82 5.59
C THR A 437 -11.75 -28.41 4.97
N LEU A 438 -12.86 -27.67 5.00
CA LEU A 438 -12.98 -26.32 4.45
C LEU A 438 -12.89 -25.31 5.59
N THR A 439 -11.70 -24.76 5.83
CA THR A 439 -11.44 -23.80 6.92
C THR A 439 -12.37 -22.57 6.92
N SER A 440 -12.99 -22.24 5.78
CA SER A 440 -13.99 -21.17 5.66
C SER A 440 -15.35 -21.48 6.31
N MET A 441 -15.59 -22.72 6.75
CA MET A 441 -16.89 -23.20 7.26
C MET A 441 -16.92 -23.52 8.76
N GLU A 442 -15.79 -23.46 9.46
CA GLU A 442 -15.68 -23.88 10.87
C GLU A 442 -16.64 -23.12 11.78
N ASN A 443 -16.75 -21.80 11.59
CA ASN A 443 -17.55 -20.90 12.43
C ASN A 443 -19.00 -20.68 11.93
N LEU A 444 -19.44 -21.38 10.89
CA LEU A 444 -20.80 -21.24 10.37
C LEU A 444 -21.81 -22.04 11.19
N ALA A 445 -23.02 -21.48 11.35
CA ALA A 445 -24.14 -22.19 11.96
C ALA A 445 -24.42 -23.52 11.21
N PRO A 446 -24.79 -24.61 11.91
CA PRO A 446 -24.94 -25.94 11.32
C PRO A 446 -25.84 -25.97 10.08
N GLY A 447 -26.98 -25.28 10.12
CA GLY A 447 -27.91 -25.22 8.98
C GLY A 447 -27.32 -24.51 7.75
N THR A 448 -26.53 -23.46 7.95
CA THR A 448 -25.83 -22.74 6.87
C THR A 448 -24.74 -23.60 6.25
N ARG A 449 -23.99 -24.32 7.09
CA ARG A 449 -22.93 -25.25 6.68
C ARG A 449 -23.49 -26.39 5.83
N ASP A 450 -24.57 -27.03 6.28
CA ASP A 450 -25.27 -28.07 5.55
C ASP A 450 -25.78 -27.58 4.19
N TRP A 451 -26.34 -26.38 4.17
CA TRP A 451 -26.83 -25.76 2.94
C TRP A 451 -25.69 -25.51 1.93
N LEU A 452 -24.57 -24.96 2.38
CA LEU A 452 -23.39 -24.74 1.54
C LEU A 452 -22.76 -26.04 1.04
N CYS A 453 -22.67 -27.07 1.89
CA CYS A 453 -22.17 -28.38 1.49
C CYS A 453 -23.04 -29.01 0.40
N LYS A 454 -24.36 -28.81 0.44
CA LYS A 454 -25.28 -29.23 -0.63
C LYS A 454 -25.01 -28.49 -1.95
N LYS A 455 -24.67 -27.20 -1.89
CA LYS A 455 -24.29 -26.41 -3.08
C LYS A 455 -22.96 -26.90 -3.67
N LEU A 456 -21.95 -27.08 -2.82
CA LEU A 456 -20.66 -27.59 -3.24
C LEU A 456 -20.77 -29.01 -3.83
N SER A 457 -21.57 -29.89 -3.21
CA SER A 457 -21.85 -31.23 -3.75
C SER A 457 -22.66 -31.19 -5.05
N ASN A 458 -23.47 -30.15 -5.29
CA ASN A 458 -24.14 -29.97 -6.56
C ASN A 458 -23.15 -29.64 -7.68
N TRP A 459 -22.15 -28.81 -7.42
CA TRP A 459 -21.07 -28.53 -8.36
C TRP A 459 -20.20 -29.78 -8.54
N GLY A 460 -19.89 -30.49 -7.46
CA GLY A 460 -19.16 -31.76 -7.49
C GLY A 460 -19.78 -32.79 -8.44
N ARG A 461 -21.11 -32.88 -8.48
CA ARG A 461 -21.83 -33.75 -9.42
C ARG A 461 -21.78 -33.27 -10.88
N HIS A 462 -21.71 -31.96 -11.11
CA HIS A 462 -21.57 -31.41 -12.47
C HIS A 462 -20.20 -31.74 -13.07
N PHE A 463 -19.14 -31.68 -12.24
CA PHE A 463 -17.76 -31.92 -12.67
C PHE A 463 -17.28 -33.36 -12.49
N ASP A 464 -18.21 -34.30 -12.26
CA ASP A 464 -17.94 -35.74 -12.05
C ASP A 464 -17.05 -36.07 -10.83
N PHE A 465 -16.93 -35.18 -9.85
CA PHE A 465 -16.30 -35.48 -8.56
C PHE A 465 -17.20 -36.32 -7.64
N LEU A 466 -18.52 -36.34 -7.90
CA LEU A 466 -19.52 -37.12 -7.18
C LEU A 466 -20.50 -37.79 -8.16
N PRO A 467 -20.97 -39.04 -7.90
CA PRO A 467 -21.90 -39.73 -8.79
C PRO A 467 -23.24 -39.00 -8.99
N GLY A 468 -23.78 -39.07 -10.21
CA GLY A 468 -25.13 -38.62 -10.54
C GLY A 468 -26.19 -39.37 -9.71
N GLY A 469 -27.00 -38.64 -8.94
CA GLY A 469 -28.03 -39.22 -8.05
C GLY A 469 -27.60 -39.42 -6.59
N PHE A 470 -26.34 -39.14 -6.24
CA PHE A 470 -25.83 -39.28 -4.87
C PHE A 470 -26.58 -38.33 -3.90
N ARG A 471 -27.19 -38.90 -2.85
CA ARG A 471 -27.81 -38.16 -1.74
C ARG A 471 -27.01 -38.39 -0.46
N VAL A 472 -26.43 -37.33 0.07
CA VAL A 472 -25.79 -37.35 1.40
C VAL A 472 -26.88 -37.30 2.46
N ALA A 473 -26.87 -38.23 3.41
CA ALA A 473 -27.68 -38.14 4.60
C ALA A 473 -27.18 -36.94 5.45
N SER A 474 -28.08 -36.06 5.87
CA SER A 474 -27.73 -34.90 6.73
C SER A 474 -27.27 -35.30 8.14
N LYS A 475 -27.21 -36.59 8.44
CA LYS A 475 -26.67 -37.16 9.67
C LYS A 475 -25.72 -38.30 9.31
N PRO A 476 -24.62 -38.51 10.08
CA PRO A 476 -23.72 -39.63 9.86
C PRO A 476 -24.50 -40.95 9.92
N ARG A 477 -24.19 -41.89 9.02
CA ARG A 477 -24.68 -43.27 9.15
C ARG A 477 -24.15 -43.84 10.47
N ARG A 478 -25.04 -44.40 11.30
CA ARG A 478 -24.61 -45.14 12.50
C ARG A 478 -23.72 -46.29 12.04
N ARG A 479 -22.58 -46.48 12.73
CA ARG A 479 -21.61 -47.56 12.47
C ARG A 479 -22.21 -48.97 12.57
N ASP A 480 -23.41 -49.10 13.13
CA ASP A 480 -24.07 -50.38 13.38
C ASP A 480 -24.80 -50.97 12.16
N GLU A 481 -25.00 -50.22 11.07
CA GLU A 481 -25.69 -50.73 9.85
C GLU A 481 -24.75 -51.38 8.83
N GLN A 482 -23.44 -51.47 9.10
CA GLN A 482 -22.49 -52.17 8.22
C GLN A 482 -22.40 -53.69 8.45
N LEU A 483 -23.18 -54.24 9.41
CA LEU A 483 -23.20 -55.68 9.71
C LEU A 483 -24.46 -56.43 9.22
N GLU A 484 -25.45 -55.76 8.61
CA GLU A 484 -26.72 -56.42 8.21
C GLU A 484 -27.00 -56.51 6.70
N LEU A 485 -26.02 -56.30 5.82
CA LEU A 485 -26.16 -56.58 4.38
C LEU A 485 -25.29 -57.75 3.88
N GLY A 486 -24.97 -58.69 4.77
CA GLY A 486 -24.36 -59.97 4.41
C GLY A 486 -24.98 -61.12 5.19
N ILE A 487 -26.22 -61.50 4.87
CA ILE A 487 -26.80 -62.75 5.36
C ILE A 487 -26.88 -63.73 4.19
N GLY A 488 -26.03 -64.76 4.28
CA GLY A 488 -26.46 -66.15 4.28
C GLY A 488 -26.91 -66.82 2.98
N SER A 489 -26.38 -68.03 2.82
CA SER A 489 -26.72 -69.13 1.88
C SER A 489 -26.07 -69.08 0.50
#